data_AF-A0A1D7QFA5-F1
#
_entry.id   AF-A0A1D7QFA5-F1
#
_cell.length_a   1.000
_cell.length_b   1.000
_cell.length_c   1.000
_cell.angle_alpha   90.00
_cell.angle_beta   90.00
_cell.angle_gamma   90.00
#
_symmetry.space_group_name_H-M   'P 1'
#
loop_
_entity.id
_entity.type
_entity.pdbx_description
1 polymer ?
#
loop_
_entity_poly.entity_id
_entity_poly.type
_entity_poly.pdbx_seq_one_letter_code
_entity_poly.pdbx_strand_id
1 'polypeptide(L)'
;MNVIKRVGITMAIVSVIFSLVLIASMLLSESKDPDSIDMDREGQKIGGVYLRYQNQVYASVPSNGYYLIKEADVNSFRLLDDSYRNRQFGVDKNHAYCGNLIVKDFNPSTAKAIGNDYFSDGKQTCYCAFMSVNNKALSMVSELSQRMRYGFGIGDKPQTYIYPLSKLEAGTTPYSAILKTEVATDGTLSYYEGQILPKANPERLRQIPKKYNDGDIRESEHYLADGQHVYYENTMLPLKDHPDLYAIVIDAQNQENYLIDPKQGMVYVNDIAFEKQYSPYQVLSLNGGHTYHALFLSKDGIFYFDTKKKKVLRIDDNPFNSGKFTEIAPLIFSDGQQILYTQTEEAWGNNKSPGLKSRSTNIYRLDEPGTGTWEKIGMVNNTSGSVWKKGATYYYFDQLGDTQLIGETIYRITDQATVNELLSPEIRTDDIRNLVRTDHMAKVKSTELLSAKTSYSSAYGWFIWIPIFLVAGIQLLLWMLRKLGVNPKPFSIKNQRLKVNSLWARSYALSDIDTVVFSIESAIRQAGYSGRFQIQTKDGKRSRKYMFATQVRLSADTKQELELYITDLQNILKQHRINSTIHNGL
;
A
#
# COMPACT_ATOMS: atom_id res chain seq x y z
N MET A 1 34.21 39.19 13.09
CA MET A 1 33.42 38.34 12.17
C MET A 1 32.46 37.48 13.00
N ASN A 2 31.17 37.83 13.00
CA ASN A 2 30.19 37.34 13.98
C ASN A 2 30.11 35.82 14.03
N VAL A 3 30.09 35.28 15.26
CA VAL A 3 29.95 33.86 15.57
C VAL A 3 28.79 33.23 14.78
N ILE A 4 27.70 33.98 14.59
CA ILE A 4 26.50 33.59 13.80
C ILE A 4 26.84 33.31 12.33
N LYS A 5 27.68 34.13 11.67
CA LYS A 5 28.10 33.90 10.27
C LYS A 5 28.98 32.64 10.15
N ARG A 6 29.88 32.40 11.11
CA ARG A 6 30.70 31.17 11.15
C ARG A 6 29.83 29.92 11.36
N VAL A 7 28.84 30.00 12.25
CA VAL A 7 27.83 28.93 12.44
C VAL A 7 27.05 28.66 11.16
N GLY A 8 26.53 29.71 10.51
CA GLY A 8 25.81 29.59 9.23
C GLY A 8 26.63 28.87 8.16
N ILE A 9 27.90 29.27 7.99
CA ILE A 9 28.81 28.68 7.01
C ILE A 9 29.12 27.21 7.37
N THR A 10 29.41 26.90 8.63
CA THR A 10 29.65 25.50 9.04
C THR A 10 28.41 24.62 8.84
N MET A 11 27.20 25.12 9.09
CA MET A 11 25.96 24.37 8.84
C MET A 11 25.71 24.12 7.36
N ALA A 12 25.94 25.14 6.52
CA ALA A 12 25.83 24.98 5.07
C ALA A 12 26.82 23.93 4.56
N ILE A 13 28.07 23.96 5.03
CA ILE A 13 29.10 22.98 4.66
C ILE A 13 28.69 21.56 5.11
N VAL A 14 28.25 21.38 6.36
CA VAL A 14 27.83 20.06 6.87
C VAL A 14 26.62 19.53 6.11
N SER A 15 25.65 20.38 5.78
CA SER A 15 24.46 19.99 5.00
C SER A 15 24.82 19.59 3.57
N VAL A 16 25.71 20.34 2.92
CA VAL A 16 26.23 20.00 1.59
C VAL A 16 27.00 18.70 1.61
N ILE A 17 27.89 18.50 2.59
CA ILE A 17 28.64 17.24 2.75
C ILE A 17 27.68 16.07 2.98
N PHE A 18 26.70 16.21 3.86
CA PHE A 18 25.70 15.16 4.10
C PHE A 18 24.90 14.83 2.84
N SER A 19 24.49 15.84 2.07
CA SER A 19 23.78 15.65 0.80
C SER A 19 24.66 14.95 -0.24
N LEU A 20 25.95 15.31 -0.34
CA LEU A 20 26.90 14.66 -1.23
C LEU A 20 27.15 13.21 -0.83
N VAL A 21 27.30 12.93 0.46
CA VAL A 21 27.44 11.56 1.01
C VAL A 21 26.19 10.74 0.71
N LEU A 22 25.00 11.34 0.86
CA LEU A 22 23.74 10.70 0.53
C LEU A 22 23.65 10.37 -0.96
N ILE A 23 23.92 11.34 -1.85
CA ILE A 23 23.92 11.14 -3.30
C ILE A 23 24.94 10.07 -3.70
N ALA A 24 26.16 10.15 -3.18
CA ALA A 24 27.20 9.16 -3.44
C ALA A 24 26.75 7.76 -3.00
N SER A 25 26.15 7.63 -1.83
CA SER A 25 25.64 6.34 -1.34
C SER A 25 24.51 5.77 -2.22
N MET A 26 23.66 6.63 -2.80
CA MET A 26 22.59 6.21 -3.71
C MET A 26 23.16 5.70 -5.03
N LEU A 27 24.12 6.43 -5.61
CA LEU A 27 24.79 6.01 -6.85
C LEU A 27 25.55 4.69 -6.65
N LEU A 28 26.29 4.56 -5.55
CA LEU A 28 27.01 3.33 -5.21
C LEU A 28 26.07 2.16 -4.93
N SER A 29 24.91 2.41 -4.34
CA SER A 29 23.89 1.40 -4.11
C SER A 29 23.35 0.82 -5.41
N GLU A 30 23.22 1.63 -6.46
CA GLU A 30 22.70 1.17 -7.76
C GLU A 30 23.74 0.36 -8.55
N SER A 31 25.02 0.69 -8.41
CA SER A 31 26.11 0.01 -9.13
C SER A 31 26.61 -1.28 -8.46
N LYS A 32 26.03 -1.70 -7.33
CA LYS A 32 26.60 -2.77 -6.50
C LYS A 32 26.12 -4.17 -6.85
N ASP A 33 24.86 -4.29 -7.28
CA ASP A 33 24.35 -5.57 -7.76
C ASP A 33 24.90 -5.84 -9.16
N PRO A 34 25.10 -7.12 -9.54
CA PRO A 34 25.25 -7.48 -10.93
C PRO A 34 24.07 -6.92 -11.73
N ASP A 35 24.33 -6.50 -12.97
CA ASP A 35 23.25 -6.01 -13.83
C ASP A 35 22.19 -7.10 -13.97
N SER A 36 20.94 -6.76 -13.69
CA SER A 36 19.80 -7.66 -13.88
C SER A 36 19.75 -8.23 -15.30
N ILE A 37 20.19 -7.46 -16.31
CA ILE A 37 20.26 -7.90 -17.70
C ILE A 37 21.30 -9.00 -17.86
N ASP A 38 22.46 -8.86 -17.23
CA ASP A 38 23.50 -9.88 -17.26
C ASP A 38 23.04 -11.14 -16.51
N MET A 39 22.37 -11.00 -15.38
CA MET A 39 21.79 -12.13 -14.65
C MET A 39 20.70 -12.85 -15.45
N ASP A 40 19.85 -12.11 -16.18
CA ASP A 40 18.81 -12.69 -17.04
C ASP A 40 19.39 -13.42 -18.25
N ARG A 41 20.50 -12.92 -18.80
CA ARG A 41 21.17 -13.48 -19.99
C ARG A 41 22.08 -14.66 -19.65
N GLU A 42 22.88 -14.53 -18.59
CA GLU A 42 23.98 -15.45 -18.26
C GLU A 42 23.67 -16.35 -17.05
N GLY A 43 22.64 -16.00 -16.27
CA GLY A 43 22.19 -16.82 -15.14
C GLY A 43 21.58 -18.15 -15.59
N GLN A 44 21.95 -19.22 -14.89
CA GLN A 44 21.32 -20.52 -15.07
C GLN A 44 19.98 -20.55 -14.32
N LYS A 45 18.86 -20.53 -15.04
CA LYS A 45 17.52 -20.65 -14.42
C LYS A 45 17.40 -21.96 -13.66
N ILE A 46 17.04 -21.88 -12.38
CA ILE A 46 16.69 -23.05 -11.57
C ILE A 46 15.21 -23.39 -11.81
N GLY A 47 14.38 -22.36 -11.93
CA GLY A 47 12.94 -22.47 -12.10
C GLY A 47 12.24 -21.39 -11.30
N GLY A 48 11.01 -21.07 -11.69
CA GLY A 48 10.20 -20.08 -11.00
C GLY A 48 10.88 -18.72 -10.90
N VAL A 49 11.01 -18.20 -9.67
CA VAL A 49 11.66 -16.90 -9.41
C VAL A 49 13.17 -17.04 -9.20
N TYR A 50 13.73 -18.24 -9.28
CA TYR A 50 15.10 -18.53 -8.86
C TYR A 50 16.06 -18.76 -10.04
N LEU A 51 17.28 -18.26 -9.87
CA LEU A 51 18.40 -18.50 -10.78
C LEU A 51 19.70 -18.71 -10.02
N ARG A 52 20.66 -19.37 -10.68
CA ARG A 52 22.04 -19.50 -10.24
C ARG A 52 22.92 -18.58 -11.08
N TYR A 53 23.69 -17.73 -10.41
CA TYR A 53 24.65 -16.83 -11.05
C TYR A 53 25.92 -16.77 -10.19
N GLN A 54 27.10 -16.85 -10.80
CA GLN A 54 28.40 -16.84 -10.10
C GLN A 54 28.48 -17.81 -8.90
N ASN A 55 27.95 -19.02 -9.07
CA ASN A 55 27.87 -20.05 -8.02
C ASN A 55 27.13 -19.60 -6.75
N GLN A 56 26.11 -18.75 -6.91
CA GLN A 56 25.22 -18.28 -5.85
C GLN A 56 23.76 -18.39 -6.33
N VAL A 57 22.82 -18.50 -5.38
CA VAL A 57 21.38 -18.56 -5.68
C VAL A 57 20.75 -17.19 -5.46
N TYR A 58 19.94 -16.76 -6.43
CA TYR A 58 19.19 -15.51 -6.37
C TYR A 58 17.70 -15.78 -6.57
N ALA A 59 16.88 -14.96 -5.90
CA ALA A 59 15.44 -14.88 -6.14
C ALA A 59 15.09 -13.52 -6.75
N SER A 60 14.26 -13.54 -7.79
CA SER A 60 13.65 -12.36 -8.39
C SER A 60 12.48 -11.90 -7.53
N VAL A 61 12.50 -10.62 -7.17
CA VAL A 61 11.41 -9.96 -6.47
C VAL A 61 10.87 -8.86 -7.40
N PRO A 62 9.66 -9.01 -7.96
CA PRO A 62 9.08 -8.01 -8.84
C PRO A 62 9.12 -6.60 -8.23
N SER A 63 9.42 -5.61 -9.07
CA SER A 63 9.62 -4.21 -8.67
C SER A 63 10.79 -3.95 -7.70
N ASN A 64 11.62 -4.94 -7.37
CA ASN A 64 12.78 -4.78 -6.50
C ASN A 64 14.08 -5.45 -7.01
N GLY A 65 13.98 -6.32 -8.02
CA GLY A 65 15.10 -6.98 -8.69
C GLY A 65 15.55 -8.26 -7.98
N TYR A 66 16.77 -8.70 -8.27
CA TYR A 66 17.33 -9.93 -7.71
C TYR A 66 17.87 -9.74 -6.29
N TYR A 67 17.69 -10.77 -5.46
CA TYR A 67 18.21 -10.88 -4.11
C TYR A 67 19.03 -12.14 -3.94
N LEU A 68 20.27 -11.98 -3.47
CA LEU A 68 21.13 -13.09 -3.07
C LEU A 68 20.53 -13.81 -1.85
N ILE A 69 20.43 -15.12 -1.94
CA ILE A 69 20.05 -16.00 -0.83
C ILE A 69 21.35 -16.54 -0.22
N LYS A 70 21.89 -15.84 0.78
CA LYS A 70 23.23 -16.11 1.33
C LYS A 70 23.35 -17.50 1.94
N GLU A 71 22.27 -17.98 2.55
CA GLU A 71 22.20 -19.25 3.25
C GLU A 71 21.90 -20.43 2.33
N ALA A 72 21.64 -20.19 1.03
CA ALA A 72 21.28 -21.24 0.08
C ALA A 72 22.46 -22.19 -0.20
N ASP A 73 22.21 -23.48 -0.05
CA ASP A 73 23.09 -24.53 -0.57
C ASP A 73 22.86 -24.68 -2.08
N VAL A 74 23.76 -24.08 -2.85
CA VAL A 74 23.68 -23.98 -4.32
C VAL A 74 23.47 -25.33 -5.00
N ASN A 75 24.05 -26.41 -4.46
CA ASN A 75 24.06 -27.73 -5.08
C ASN A 75 22.74 -28.49 -4.87
N SER A 76 22.07 -28.27 -3.74
CA SER A 76 20.81 -28.93 -3.39
C SER A 76 19.58 -28.06 -3.60
N PHE A 77 19.76 -26.77 -3.93
CA PHE A 77 18.65 -25.85 -4.18
C PHE A 77 17.78 -26.30 -5.34
N ARG A 78 16.46 -26.37 -5.10
CA ARG A 78 15.45 -26.81 -6.07
C ARG A 78 14.08 -26.24 -5.73
N LEU A 79 13.17 -26.29 -6.69
CA LEU A 79 11.74 -26.11 -6.44
C LEU A 79 11.12 -27.38 -5.82
N LEU A 80 9.92 -27.23 -5.25
CA LEU A 80 9.12 -28.35 -4.80
C LEU A 80 8.44 -29.08 -5.97
N ASP A 81 7.98 -28.32 -6.97
CA ASP A 81 7.43 -28.80 -8.22
C ASP A 81 7.60 -27.74 -9.33
N ASP A 82 7.23 -28.10 -10.56
CA ASP A 82 7.30 -27.20 -11.73
C ASP A 82 5.99 -26.39 -11.93
N SER A 83 5.05 -26.45 -10.98
CA SER A 83 3.77 -25.75 -11.10
C SER A 83 3.98 -24.26 -11.23
N TYR A 84 3.28 -23.63 -12.18
CA TYR A 84 3.28 -22.18 -12.33
C TYR A 84 2.93 -21.45 -11.03
N ARG A 85 2.07 -22.05 -10.20
CA ARG A 85 1.57 -21.46 -8.96
C ARG A 85 2.55 -21.54 -7.79
N ASN A 86 3.60 -22.37 -7.85
CA ASN A 86 4.50 -22.61 -6.71
C ASN A 86 5.93 -22.08 -6.93
N ARG A 87 6.11 -21.26 -7.97
CA ARG A 87 7.40 -20.75 -8.47
C ARG A 87 8.18 -19.89 -7.49
N GLN A 88 7.49 -19.36 -6.49
CA GLN A 88 7.98 -18.51 -5.41
C GLN A 88 8.55 -19.30 -4.23
N PHE A 89 8.39 -20.63 -4.18
CA PHE A 89 8.81 -21.42 -3.03
C PHE A 89 9.92 -22.42 -3.39
N GLY A 90 11.10 -22.21 -2.82
CA GLY A 90 12.29 -23.04 -3.02
C GLY A 90 12.72 -23.77 -1.76
N VAL A 91 13.46 -24.86 -1.92
CA VAL A 91 14.10 -25.58 -0.81
C VAL A 91 15.51 -25.98 -1.18
N ASP A 92 16.36 -26.12 -0.19
CA ASP A 92 17.63 -26.84 -0.28
C ASP A 92 17.73 -27.91 0.82
N LYS A 93 18.90 -28.53 1.01
CA LYS A 93 19.06 -29.57 2.03
C LYS A 93 18.87 -29.08 3.48
N ASN A 94 18.97 -27.77 3.73
CA ASN A 94 18.98 -27.14 5.05
C ASN A 94 17.73 -26.29 5.32
N HIS A 95 17.19 -25.61 4.31
CA HIS A 95 16.22 -24.53 4.46
C HIS A 95 15.13 -24.55 3.39
N ALA A 96 13.99 -23.96 3.74
CA ALA A 96 12.93 -23.59 2.81
C ALA A 96 12.85 -22.07 2.67
N TYR A 97 12.40 -21.60 1.50
CA TYR A 97 12.46 -20.21 1.09
C TYR A 97 11.14 -19.77 0.46
N CYS A 98 10.62 -18.63 0.90
CA CYS A 98 9.56 -17.88 0.23
C CYS A 98 10.20 -16.67 -0.45
N GLY A 99 10.33 -16.72 -1.77
CA GLY A 99 11.23 -15.84 -2.51
C GLY A 99 12.65 -15.95 -1.96
N ASN A 100 13.23 -14.83 -1.54
CA ASN A 100 14.57 -14.78 -0.95
C ASN A 100 14.60 -14.97 0.59
N LEU A 101 13.45 -15.16 1.25
CA LEU A 101 13.36 -15.19 2.72
C LEU A 101 13.21 -16.61 3.24
N ILE A 102 13.97 -16.96 4.29
CA ILE A 102 13.89 -18.28 4.95
C ILE A 102 12.55 -18.44 5.67
N VAL A 103 11.90 -19.58 5.44
CA VAL A 103 10.76 -20.04 6.23
C VAL A 103 11.29 -20.74 7.47
N LYS A 104 11.23 -20.06 8.62
CA LYS A 104 11.79 -20.55 9.88
C LYS A 104 11.14 -21.86 10.34
N ASP A 105 11.97 -22.75 10.88
CA ASP A 105 11.57 -24.02 11.47
C ASP A 105 10.88 -25.01 10.51
N PHE A 106 10.91 -24.74 9.21
CA PHE A 106 10.30 -25.58 8.17
C PHE A 106 11.30 -26.64 7.68
N ASN A 107 10.89 -27.91 7.67
CA ASN A 107 11.73 -29.02 7.26
C ASN A 107 11.72 -29.19 5.73
N PRO A 108 12.81 -28.90 5.03
CA PRO A 108 12.84 -28.98 3.57
C PRO A 108 12.78 -30.43 3.05
N SER A 109 13.15 -31.42 3.85
CA SER A 109 13.16 -32.84 3.42
C SER A 109 11.76 -33.43 3.24
N THR A 110 10.76 -32.89 3.94
CA THR A 110 9.36 -33.33 3.90
C THR A 110 8.43 -32.29 3.28
N ALA A 111 9.00 -31.22 2.72
CA ALA A 111 8.27 -30.12 2.12
C ALA A 111 7.45 -30.56 0.91
N LYS A 112 6.20 -30.08 0.85
CA LYS A 112 5.28 -30.27 -0.28
C LYS A 112 4.40 -29.04 -0.47
N ALA A 113 4.05 -28.77 -1.73
CA ALA A 113 2.95 -27.87 -2.03
C ALA A 113 1.61 -28.57 -1.73
N ILE A 114 0.68 -27.87 -1.11
CA ILE A 114 -0.68 -28.38 -0.83
C ILE A 114 -1.77 -27.65 -1.63
N GLY A 115 -1.38 -26.74 -2.53
CA GLY A 115 -2.25 -25.98 -3.41
C GLY A 115 -2.44 -24.52 -2.98
N ASN A 116 -2.81 -23.67 -3.95
CA ASN A 116 -3.11 -22.25 -3.77
C ASN A 116 -2.11 -21.49 -2.88
N ASP A 117 -0.82 -21.60 -3.21
CA ASP A 117 0.29 -20.92 -2.53
C ASP A 117 0.55 -21.37 -1.07
N TYR A 118 -0.04 -22.49 -0.64
CA TYR A 118 0.26 -23.11 0.64
C TYR A 118 1.26 -24.26 0.50
N PHE A 119 2.15 -24.33 1.49
CA PHE A 119 3.24 -25.30 1.59
C PHE A 119 3.26 -25.90 2.98
N SER A 120 3.52 -27.21 3.07
CA SER A 120 3.60 -27.93 4.35
C SER A 120 4.79 -28.87 4.38
N ASP A 121 5.41 -29.01 5.55
CA ASP A 121 6.42 -30.03 5.82
C ASP A 121 5.86 -31.23 6.63
N GLY A 122 4.54 -31.24 6.85
CA GLY A 122 3.83 -32.20 7.71
C GLY A 122 3.71 -31.80 9.18
N LYS A 123 4.54 -30.87 9.68
CA LYS A 123 4.48 -30.30 11.03
C LYS A 123 4.03 -28.84 11.02
N GLN A 124 4.49 -28.08 10.05
CA GLN A 124 4.22 -26.68 9.82
C GLN A 124 3.58 -26.50 8.45
N THR A 125 2.72 -25.50 8.36
CA THR A 125 2.12 -25.05 7.11
C THR A 125 2.28 -23.55 7.02
N CYS A 126 2.63 -23.05 5.83
CA CYS A 126 2.73 -21.63 5.55
C CYS A 126 2.08 -21.29 4.22
N TYR A 127 1.59 -20.06 4.13
CA TYR A 127 1.21 -19.41 2.89
C TYR A 127 2.39 -18.55 2.40
N CYS A 128 2.76 -18.71 1.14
CA CYS A 128 3.77 -17.88 0.47
C CYS A 128 3.19 -17.38 -0.85
N ALA A 129 2.73 -16.13 -0.89
CA ALA A 129 1.96 -15.63 -2.03
C ALA A 129 2.79 -15.61 -3.32
N PHE A 130 2.16 -15.85 -4.47
CA PHE A 130 2.83 -15.81 -5.77
C PHE A 130 3.27 -14.39 -6.19
N MET A 131 2.65 -13.33 -5.67
CA MET A 131 2.98 -11.94 -5.97
C MET A 131 3.70 -11.25 -4.83
N SER A 132 4.69 -10.43 -5.17
CA SER A 132 5.33 -9.54 -4.21
C SER A 132 4.49 -8.28 -3.95
N VAL A 133 4.45 -7.85 -2.69
CA VAL A 133 3.79 -6.61 -2.25
C VAL A 133 4.79 -5.66 -1.62
N ASN A 134 4.45 -4.37 -1.53
CA ASN A 134 5.28 -3.41 -0.82
C ASN A 134 5.49 -3.83 0.65
N ASN A 135 6.74 -3.82 1.09
CA ASN A 135 7.13 -4.19 2.44
C ASN A 135 6.75 -3.09 3.44
N LYS A 136 5.53 -3.19 4.00
CA LYS A 136 5.02 -2.24 4.99
C LYS A 136 5.83 -2.19 6.29
N ALA A 137 6.66 -3.20 6.58
CA ALA A 137 7.55 -3.18 7.75
C ALA A 137 8.76 -2.26 7.55
N LEU A 138 9.09 -1.92 6.30
CA LEU A 138 10.19 -1.02 5.98
C LEU A 138 9.68 0.42 5.92
N SER A 139 9.88 1.18 7.00
CA SER A 139 9.63 2.62 7.00
C SER A 139 10.57 3.35 6.02
N MET A 140 10.15 4.53 5.56
CA MET A 140 10.97 5.39 4.69
C MET A 140 12.35 5.72 5.30
N VAL A 141 12.42 5.94 6.62
CA VAL A 141 13.69 6.21 7.32
C VAL A 141 14.58 4.98 7.35
N SER A 142 14.01 3.80 7.63
CA SER A 142 14.76 2.54 7.60
C SER A 142 15.23 2.19 6.20
N GLU A 143 14.40 2.38 5.17
CA GLU A 143 14.77 2.19 3.76
C GLU A 143 15.97 3.07 3.40
N LEU A 144 15.89 4.37 3.69
CA LEU A 144 16.97 5.32 3.44
C LEU A 144 18.27 4.89 4.13
N SER A 145 18.18 4.50 5.42
CA SER A 145 19.34 4.04 6.19
C SER A 145 19.94 2.73 5.66
N GLN A 146 19.11 1.81 5.16
CA GLN A 146 19.56 0.55 4.59
C GLN A 146 20.22 0.79 3.23
N ARG A 147 19.60 1.61 2.37
CA ARG A 147 20.15 1.97 1.07
C ARG A 147 21.50 2.67 1.18
N MET A 148 21.67 3.60 2.13
CA MET A 148 22.97 4.21 2.41
C MET A 148 24.03 3.17 2.84
N ARG A 149 23.69 2.31 3.81
CA ARG A 149 24.59 1.25 4.28
C ARG A 149 24.94 0.26 3.17
N TYR A 150 23.97 -0.06 2.32
CA TYR A 150 24.16 -0.92 1.16
C TYR A 150 25.19 -0.32 0.19
N GLY A 151 25.00 0.95 -0.18
CA GLY A 151 25.94 1.68 -1.04
C GLY A 151 27.36 1.75 -0.48
N PHE A 152 27.52 1.85 0.84
CA PHE A 152 28.84 1.82 1.49
C PHE A 152 29.39 0.41 1.76
N GLY A 153 28.72 -0.65 1.34
CA GLY A 153 29.22 -2.01 1.54
C GLY A 153 29.03 -2.59 2.94
N ILE A 154 28.34 -1.88 3.84
CA ILE A 154 28.23 -2.21 5.27
C ILE A 154 26.82 -2.67 5.69
N GLY A 155 25.96 -2.93 4.72
CA GLY A 155 24.61 -3.45 4.94
C GLY A 155 24.09 -4.22 3.75
N ASP A 156 22.94 -4.84 3.93
CA ASP A 156 22.22 -5.60 2.92
C ASP A 156 21.36 -4.70 2.03
N LYS A 157 21.02 -5.22 0.84
CA LYS A 157 20.12 -4.56 -0.09
C LYS A 157 18.76 -4.32 0.58
N PRO A 158 18.21 -3.10 0.54
CA PRO A 158 16.92 -2.82 1.16
C PRO A 158 15.81 -3.62 0.47
N GLN A 159 14.97 -4.29 1.24
CA GLN A 159 13.86 -5.13 0.74
C GLN A 159 12.55 -4.33 0.76
N THR A 160 12.28 -3.55 -0.30
CA THR A 160 11.08 -2.69 -0.41
C THR A 160 9.85 -3.44 -0.90
N TYR A 161 10.03 -4.61 -1.54
CA TYR A 161 8.96 -5.55 -1.86
C TYR A 161 9.26 -6.93 -1.29
N ILE A 162 8.25 -7.67 -0.87
CA ILE A 162 8.39 -9.04 -0.34
C ILE A 162 7.28 -9.93 -0.89
N TYR A 163 7.54 -11.21 -1.01
CA TYR A 163 6.47 -12.21 -1.09
C TYR A 163 5.86 -12.34 0.32
N PRO A 164 4.55 -12.06 0.50
CA PRO A 164 3.87 -12.30 1.77
C PRO A 164 4.07 -13.73 2.25
N LEU A 165 4.56 -13.86 3.48
CA LEU A 165 4.76 -15.14 4.15
C LEU A 165 3.98 -15.14 5.46
N SER A 166 3.07 -16.11 5.62
CA SER A 166 2.32 -16.30 6.86
C SER A 166 2.40 -17.76 7.30
N LYS A 167 2.73 -17.98 8.57
CA LYS A 167 2.69 -19.31 9.19
C LYS A 167 1.29 -19.57 9.76
N LEU A 168 0.74 -20.75 9.49
CA LEU A 168 -0.55 -21.16 10.00
C LEU A 168 -0.39 -21.76 11.41
N GLU A 169 -1.47 -21.73 12.18
CA GLU A 169 -1.51 -22.40 13.48
C GLU A 169 -1.42 -23.92 13.31
N ALA A 170 -0.88 -24.61 14.32
CA ALA A 170 -0.77 -26.07 14.28
C ALA A 170 -2.18 -26.68 14.28
N GLY A 171 -2.52 -27.34 13.17
CA GLY A 171 -3.77 -28.07 13.02
C GLY A 171 -3.72 -29.45 13.67
N THR A 172 -4.90 -29.99 13.96
CA THR A 172 -5.01 -31.40 14.40
C THR A 172 -4.98 -32.38 13.23
N THR A 173 -5.31 -31.88 12.03
CA THR A 173 -5.18 -32.60 10.77
C THR A 173 -4.32 -31.81 9.79
N PRO A 174 -3.81 -32.42 8.71
CA PRO A 174 -3.09 -31.70 7.68
C PRO A 174 -3.98 -30.69 6.94
N TYR A 175 -3.48 -29.47 6.74
CA TYR A 175 -4.15 -28.49 5.90
C TYR A 175 -4.24 -28.98 4.45
N SER A 176 -5.32 -28.61 3.78
CA SER A 176 -5.54 -28.86 2.36
C SER A 176 -6.22 -27.66 1.69
N ALA A 177 -5.87 -27.42 0.44
CA ALA A 177 -6.56 -26.45 -0.40
C ALA A 177 -7.86 -27.08 -0.95
N ILE A 178 -9.00 -26.44 -0.65
CA ILE A 178 -10.33 -26.99 -0.96
C ILE A 178 -11.10 -26.22 -2.04
N LEU A 179 -10.62 -25.03 -2.43
CA LEU A 179 -11.25 -24.14 -3.42
C LEU A 179 -10.25 -23.79 -4.53
N LYS A 180 -10.67 -23.04 -5.56
CA LYS A 180 -9.77 -22.58 -6.65
C LYS A 180 -9.05 -21.26 -6.34
N THR A 181 -9.29 -20.72 -5.16
CA THR A 181 -8.66 -19.53 -4.57
C THR A 181 -7.90 -19.91 -3.30
N GLU A 182 -7.12 -18.99 -2.76
CA GLU A 182 -6.10 -19.04 -1.71
C GLU A 182 -6.64 -19.39 -0.32
N VAL A 183 -7.52 -20.40 -0.27
CA VAL A 183 -8.13 -20.98 0.92
C VAL A 183 -7.51 -22.33 1.24
N ALA A 184 -7.11 -22.50 2.51
CA ALA A 184 -6.69 -23.77 3.07
C ALA A 184 -7.37 -24.05 4.41
N THR A 185 -7.66 -25.32 4.69
CA THR A 185 -8.28 -25.75 5.95
C THR A 185 -7.76 -27.11 6.42
N ASP A 186 -7.72 -27.29 7.74
CA ASP A 186 -7.52 -28.58 8.42
C ASP A 186 -8.85 -29.18 8.94
N GLY A 187 -9.99 -28.69 8.45
CA GLY A 187 -11.33 -29.09 8.92
C GLY A 187 -11.76 -28.43 10.24
N THR A 188 -10.88 -27.70 10.94
CA THR A 188 -11.23 -26.90 12.12
C THR A 188 -11.01 -25.41 11.88
N LEU A 189 -9.82 -25.05 11.43
CA LEU A 189 -9.42 -23.70 11.05
C LEU A 189 -9.44 -23.57 9.53
N SER A 190 -9.84 -22.41 9.05
CA SER A 190 -9.74 -22.05 7.63
C SER A 190 -8.99 -20.74 7.49
N TYR A 191 -8.21 -20.62 6.43
CA TYR A 191 -7.40 -19.45 6.12
C TYR A 191 -7.69 -18.96 4.72
N TYR A 192 -7.63 -17.66 4.50
CA TYR A 192 -7.55 -17.00 3.20
C TYR A 192 -6.21 -16.25 3.15
N GLU A 193 -5.36 -16.53 2.18
CA GLU A 193 -4.00 -15.97 2.05
C GLU A 193 -3.18 -16.02 3.37
N GLY A 194 -3.30 -17.11 4.11
CA GLY A 194 -2.63 -17.31 5.40
C GLY A 194 -3.20 -16.50 6.56
N GLN A 195 -4.31 -15.78 6.37
CA GLN A 195 -5.07 -15.10 7.44
C GLN A 195 -6.30 -15.92 7.84
N ILE A 196 -6.60 -16.01 9.14
CA ILE A 196 -7.73 -16.80 9.66
C ILE A 196 -9.05 -16.26 9.11
N LEU A 197 -9.91 -17.15 8.60
CA LEU A 197 -11.32 -16.91 8.34
C LEU A 197 -12.11 -17.10 9.65
N PRO A 198 -12.60 -16.02 10.28
CA PRO A 198 -13.19 -16.13 11.61
C PRO A 198 -14.50 -16.91 11.57
N LYS A 199 -14.64 -17.91 12.46
CA LYS A 199 -15.85 -18.75 12.61
C LYS A 199 -16.31 -19.46 11.34
N ALA A 200 -15.41 -19.64 10.37
CA ALA A 200 -15.74 -20.33 9.13
C ALA A 200 -16.16 -21.77 9.42
N ASN A 201 -17.17 -22.25 8.68
CA ASN A 201 -17.50 -23.67 8.60
C ASN A 201 -16.77 -24.31 7.40
N PRO A 202 -15.68 -25.07 7.62
CA PRO A 202 -14.84 -25.57 6.53
C PRO A 202 -15.58 -26.50 5.56
N GLU A 203 -16.53 -27.30 6.07
CA GLU A 203 -17.29 -28.27 5.26
C GLU A 203 -18.23 -27.61 4.24
N ARG A 204 -18.56 -26.33 4.46
CA ARG A 204 -19.52 -25.58 3.64
C ARG A 204 -18.90 -24.38 2.93
N LEU A 205 -17.59 -24.18 3.09
CA LEU A 205 -16.88 -23.11 2.41
C LEU A 205 -17.04 -23.22 0.89
N ARG A 206 -17.43 -22.12 0.26
CA ARG A 206 -17.63 -22.00 -1.18
C ARG A 206 -17.25 -20.61 -1.66
N GLN A 207 -16.84 -20.53 -2.92
CA GLN A 207 -16.72 -19.25 -3.63
C GLN A 207 -18.11 -18.77 -4.06
N ILE A 208 -18.38 -17.47 -3.91
CA ILE A 208 -19.64 -16.87 -4.38
C ILE A 208 -19.60 -16.73 -5.91
N PRO A 209 -20.69 -17.05 -6.65
CA PRO A 209 -20.75 -16.86 -8.09
C PRO A 209 -20.53 -15.38 -8.48
N LYS A 210 -19.73 -15.14 -9.51
CA LYS A 210 -19.34 -13.83 -10.02
C LYS A 210 -19.82 -13.68 -11.46
N LYS A 211 -20.69 -12.71 -11.71
CA LYS A 211 -21.35 -12.47 -13.00
C LYS A 211 -20.62 -11.43 -13.84
N TYR A 212 -20.48 -11.71 -15.13
CA TYR A 212 -19.90 -10.82 -16.14
C TYR A 212 -21.00 -10.22 -17.04
N ASN A 213 -20.67 -9.18 -17.81
CA ASN A 213 -21.61 -8.53 -18.72
C ASN A 213 -22.01 -9.40 -19.92
N ASP A 214 -21.17 -10.37 -20.30
CA ASP A 214 -21.43 -11.37 -21.36
C ASP A 214 -22.32 -12.53 -20.88
N GLY A 215 -22.71 -12.54 -19.60
CA GLY A 215 -23.50 -13.60 -18.99
C GLY A 215 -22.68 -14.77 -18.45
N ASP A 216 -21.34 -14.74 -18.57
CA ASP A 216 -20.46 -15.74 -17.96
C ASP A 216 -20.55 -15.67 -16.43
N ILE A 217 -20.44 -16.84 -15.80
CA ILE A 217 -20.49 -16.99 -14.35
C ILE A 217 -19.26 -17.76 -13.92
N ARG A 218 -18.42 -17.11 -13.12
CA ARG A 218 -17.21 -17.69 -12.55
C ARG A 218 -17.29 -17.72 -11.04
N GLU A 219 -16.36 -18.41 -10.40
CA GLU A 219 -16.21 -18.36 -8.95
C GLU A 219 -15.47 -17.08 -8.56
N SER A 220 -15.94 -16.37 -7.53
CA SER A 220 -15.24 -15.20 -6.99
C SER A 220 -13.98 -15.64 -6.25
N GLU A 221 -12.87 -14.97 -6.49
CA GLU A 221 -11.61 -15.17 -5.77
C GLU A 221 -11.67 -14.49 -4.40
N HIS A 222 -12.41 -13.38 -4.27
CA HIS A 222 -12.43 -12.59 -3.04
C HIS A 222 -13.64 -12.82 -2.14
N TYR A 223 -14.79 -13.22 -2.68
CA TYR A 223 -16.00 -13.44 -1.88
C TYR A 223 -16.27 -14.92 -1.62
N LEU A 224 -16.35 -15.26 -0.34
CA LEU A 224 -16.59 -16.61 0.14
C LEU A 224 -17.84 -16.66 1.02
N ALA A 225 -18.42 -17.85 1.15
CA ALA A 225 -19.46 -18.10 2.12
C ALA A 225 -19.35 -19.52 2.68
N ASP A 226 -19.97 -19.79 3.83
CA ASP A 226 -19.85 -21.07 4.54
C ASP A 226 -21.19 -21.65 5.01
N GLY A 227 -22.30 -21.22 4.40
CA GLY A 227 -23.66 -21.59 4.80
C GLY A 227 -24.23 -20.77 5.97
N GLN A 228 -23.44 -19.94 6.64
CA GLN A 228 -23.92 -19.04 7.71
C GLN A 228 -23.40 -17.61 7.55
N HIS A 229 -22.12 -17.45 7.27
CA HIS A 229 -21.37 -16.21 7.17
C HIS A 229 -20.93 -15.99 5.72
N VAL A 230 -20.69 -14.71 5.41
CA VAL A 230 -20.14 -14.27 4.14
C VAL A 230 -18.85 -13.52 4.43
N TYR A 231 -17.85 -13.69 3.58
CA TYR A 231 -16.53 -13.11 3.73
C TYR A 231 -16.12 -12.34 2.48
N TYR A 232 -15.47 -11.19 2.67
CA TYR A 232 -14.57 -10.61 1.69
C TYR A 232 -13.15 -10.89 2.17
N GLU A 233 -12.40 -11.70 1.43
CA GLU A 233 -11.10 -12.23 1.82
C GLU A 233 -11.21 -12.84 3.23
N ASN A 234 -10.40 -12.40 4.20
CA ASN A 234 -10.47 -12.86 5.59
C ASN A 234 -11.44 -12.06 6.49
N THR A 235 -12.21 -11.13 5.94
CA THR A 235 -13.12 -10.24 6.69
C THR A 235 -14.56 -10.74 6.62
N MET A 236 -15.15 -11.08 7.77
CA MET A 236 -16.57 -11.45 7.85
C MET A 236 -17.46 -10.23 7.64
N LEU A 237 -18.37 -10.31 6.68
CA LEU A 237 -19.34 -9.27 6.37
C LEU A 237 -20.56 -9.36 7.30
N PRO A 238 -21.26 -8.23 7.57
CA PRO A 238 -22.52 -8.22 8.31
C PRO A 238 -23.68 -8.70 7.43
N LEU A 239 -23.58 -9.93 6.92
CA LEU A 239 -24.50 -10.57 5.98
C LEU A 239 -24.57 -12.07 6.27
N LYS A 240 -25.76 -12.65 6.17
CA LYS A 240 -25.94 -14.11 6.26
C LYS A 240 -25.84 -14.74 4.88
N ASP A 241 -25.20 -15.91 4.81
CA ASP A 241 -25.14 -16.66 3.58
C ASP A 241 -26.54 -17.11 3.10
N HIS A 242 -26.75 -17.03 1.79
CA HIS A 242 -27.84 -17.67 1.08
C HIS A 242 -27.45 -17.89 -0.40
N PRO A 243 -28.11 -18.82 -1.12
CA PRO A 243 -27.69 -19.21 -2.47
C PRO A 243 -27.78 -18.09 -3.52
N ASP A 244 -28.68 -17.13 -3.32
CA ASP A 244 -28.90 -16.05 -4.30
C ASP A 244 -27.84 -14.92 -4.27
N LEU A 245 -26.83 -15.00 -3.39
CA LEU A 245 -25.72 -14.05 -3.38
C LEU A 245 -24.87 -14.18 -4.65
N TYR A 246 -24.47 -13.05 -5.24
CA TYR A 246 -23.55 -13.05 -6.36
C TYR A 246 -22.66 -11.80 -6.37
N ALA A 247 -21.42 -11.97 -6.79
CA ALA A 247 -20.52 -10.89 -7.13
C ALA A 247 -20.74 -10.42 -8.58
N ILE A 248 -20.31 -9.20 -8.90
CA ILE A 248 -20.37 -8.66 -10.26
C ILE A 248 -19.01 -8.12 -10.71
N VAL A 249 -18.77 -8.16 -12.01
CA VAL A 249 -17.66 -7.50 -12.68
C VAL A 249 -18.23 -6.45 -13.61
N ILE A 250 -17.68 -5.23 -13.54
CA ILE A 250 -17.94 -4.19 -14.53
C ILE A 250 -16.83 -4.27 -15.57
N ASP A 251 -17.20 -4.55 -16.81
CA ASP A 251 -16.27 -4.79 -17.91
C ASP A 251 -15.40 -3.55 -18.22
N ALA A 252 -14.20 -3.76 -18.79
CA ALA A 252 -13.23 -2.73 -19.13
C ALA A 252 -12.78 -1.82 -17.96
N GLN A 253 -13.15 -2.15 -16.73
CA GLN A 253 -12.78 -1.42 -15.52
C GLN A 253 -11.91 -2.28 -14.60
N ASN A 254 -10.74 -1.78 -14.22
CA ASN A 254 -9.95 -2.36 -13.14
C ASN A 254 -10.47 -1.83 -11.79
N GLN A 255 -11.63 -2.34 -11.37
CA GLN A 255 -12.41 -1.83 -10.25
C GLN A 255 -12.43 -2.74 -9.03
N GLU A 256 -12.99 -2.21 -7.94
CA GLU A 256 -13.23 -2.91 -6.67
C GLU A 256 -14.19 -4.10 -6.84
N ASN A 257 -14.18 -5.00 -5.86
CA ASN A 257 -15.03 -6.20 -5.88
C ASN A 257 -16.42 -5.89 -5.34
N TYR A 258 -17.49 -6.12 -6.10
CA TYR A 258 -18.86 -5.88 -5.63
C TYR A 258 -19.62 -7.18 -5.36
N LEU A 259 -20.34 -7.23 -4.26
CA LEU A 259 -21.25 -8.31 -3.87
C LEU A 259 -22.68 -7.79 -3.75
N ILE A 260 -23.63 -8.53 -4.31
CA ILE A 260 -25.06 -8.22 -4.33
C ILE A 260 -25.82 -9.21 -3.45
N ASP A 261 -26.59 -8.69 -2.50
CA ASP A 261 -27.66 -9.41 -1.81
C ASP A 261 -29.00 -9.01 -2.41
N PRO A 262 -29.56 -9.81 -3.34
CA PRO A 262 -30.83 -9.50 -3.97
C PRO A 262 -32.05 -9.63 -3.04
N LYS A 263 -31.95 -10.35 -1.91
CA LYS A 263 -33.08 -10.49 -0.97
C LYS A 263 -33.29 -9.24 -0.16
N GLN A 264 -32.21 -8.62 0.27
CA GLN A 264 -32.26 -7.35 1.02
C GLN A 264 -32.08 -6.13 0.12
N GLY A 265 -31.72 -6.32 -1.15
CA GLY A 265 -31.34 -5.24 -2.05
C GLY A 265 -30.09 -4.50 -1.59
N MET A 266 -29.17 -5.21 -0.92
CA MET A 266 -27.94 -4.65 -0.38
C MET A 266 -26.78 -4.86 -1.35
N VAL A 267 -25.83 -3.93 -1.31
CA VAL A 267 -24.59 -3.97 -2.07
C VAL A 267 -23.42 -3.81 -1.11
N TYR A 268 -22.36 -4.55 -1.37
CA TYR A 268 -21.08 -4.44 -0.68
C TYR A 268 -20.00 -4.17 -1.71
N VAL A 269 -19.04 -3.32 -1.37
CA VAL A 269 -17.82 -3.08 -2.13
C VAL A 269 -16.64 -3.47 -1.24
N ASN A 270 -15.91 -4.50 -1.63
CA ASN A 270 -14.97 -5.22 -0.78
C ASN A 270 -15.63 -5.60 0.56
N ASP A 271 -15.10 -5.10 1.68
CA ASP A 271 -15.61 -5.28 3.04
C ASP A 271 -16.63 -4.22 3.48
N ILE A 272 -16.96 -3.24 2.62
CA ILE A 272 -17.78 -2.08 2.95
C ILE A 272 -19.22 -2.27 2.48
N ALA A 273 -20.17 -2.28 3.43
CA ALA A 273 -21.60 -2.28 3.12
C ALA A 273 -22.09 -0.90 2.68
N PHE A 274 -22.97 -0.86 1.68
CA PHE A 274 -23.74 0.34 1.37
C PHE A 274 -24.74 0.63 2.51
N GLU A 275 -25.20 1.88 2.63
CA GLU A 275 -26.10 2.27 3.71
C GLU A 275 -27.50 1.67 3.54
N LYS A 276 -27.90 0.78 4.44
CA LYS A 276 -29.17 0.04 4.37
C LYS A 276 -30.41 0.91 4.16
N GLN A 277 -30.41 2.16 4.65
CA GLN A 277 -31.56 3.07 4.52
C GLN A 277 -31.93 3.40 3.07
N TYR A 278 -31.00 3.30 2.13
CA TYR A 278 -31.26 3.54 0.70
C TYR A 278 -31.44 2.24 -0.10
N SER A 279 -31.46 1.06 0.53
CA SER A 279 -31.82 -0.18 -0.15
C SER A 279 -33.29 -0.15 -0.62
N PRO A 280 -33.66 -0.84 -1.71
CA PRO A 280 -32.82 -1.68 -2.54
C PRO A 280 -31.94 -0.89 -3.53
N TYR A 281 -30.74 -1.39 -3.76
CA TYR A 281 -29.82 -0.90 -4.79
C TYR A 281 -29.87 -1.77 -6.04
N GLN A 282 -29.74 -1.13 -7.20
CA GLN A 282 -29.62 -1.79 -8.51
C GLN A 282 -28.39 -1.26 -9.23
N VAL A 283 -27.50 -2.13 -9.69
CA VAL A 283 -26.40 -1.71 -10.56
C VAL A 283 -26.95 -1.12 -11.87
N LEU A 284 -26.43 0.04 -12.28
CA LEU A 284 -26.90 0.73 -13.48
C LEU A 284 -26.58 -0.07 -14.75
N SER A 285 -25.36 -0.59 -14.87
CA SER A 285 -24.90 -1.43 -15.98
C SER A 285 -23.68 -2.24 -15.57
N LEU A 286 -23.47 -3.40 -16.21
CA LEU A 286 -22.24 -4.20 -16.10
C LEU A 286 -21.21 -3.85 -17.18
N ASN A 287 -21.56 -2.99 -18.14
CA ASN A 287 -20.64 -2.51 -19.16
C ASN A 287 -19.79 -1.36 -18.59
N GLY A 288 -18.53 -1.24 -19.01
CA GLY A 288 -17.67 -0.18 -18.49
C GLY A 288 -16.80 0.59 -19.46
N GLY A 289 -17.04 0.48 -20.78
CA GLY A 289 -16.30 1.24 -21.80
C GLY A 289 -16.37 2.76 -21.61
N HIS A 290 -17.52 3.29 -21.16
CA HIS A 290 -17.77 4.72 -20.97
C HIS A 290 -18.12 5.07 -19.52
N THR A 291 -17.46 4.42 -18.57
CA THR A 291 -17.53 4.79 -17.15
C THR A 291 -16.16 4.62 -16.47
N TYR A 292 -15.94 5.33 -15.36
CA TYR A 292 -14.84 5.12 -14.42
C TYR A 292 -15.32 4.62 -13.04
N HIS A 293 -16.63 4.66 -12.77
CA HIS A 293 -17.25 4.32 -11.49
C HIS A 293 -18.44 3.38 -11.70
N ALA A 294 -18.51 2.27 -10.94
CA ALA A 294 -19.76 1.52 -10.83
C ALA A 294 -20.84 2.40 -10.18
N LEU A 295 -21.98 2.52 -10.86
CA LEU A 295 -23.11 3.32 -10.40
C LEU A 295 -24.24 2.42 -9.92
N PHE A 296 -24.78 2.72 -8.75
CA PHE A 296 -25.88 1.99 -8.14
C PHE A 296 -27.07 2.92 -7.94
N LEU A 297 -28.20 2.55 -8.53
CA LEU A 297 -29.46 3.24 -8.45
C LEU A 297 -30.23 2.81 -7.20
N SER A 298 -30.90 3.77 -6.57
CA SER A 298 -31.90 3.57 -5.52
C SER A 298 -33.03 4.57 -5.74
N LYS A 299 -34.17 4.35 -5.06
CA LYS A 299 -35.25 5.34 -5.00
C LYS A 299 -34.77 6.71 -4.47
N ASP A 300 -33.77 6.72 -3.59
CA ASP A 300 -33.31 7.91 -2.88
C ASP A 300 -32.06 8.56 -3.50
N GLY A 301 -31.53 8.00 -4.59
CA GLY A 301 -30.39 8.60 -5.30
C GLY A 301 -29.53 7.61 -6.08
N ILE A 302 -28.43 8.12 -6.62
CA ILE A 302 -27.36 7.31 -7.26
C ILE A 302 -26.12 7.30 -6.37
N PHE A 303 -25.49 6.14 -6.26
CA PHE A 303 -24.35 5.89 -5.39
C PHE A 303 -23.16 5.34 -6.17
N TYR A 304 -21.95 5.68 -5.72
CA TYR A 304 -20.71 5.13 -6.23
C TYR A 304 -19.67 5.01 -5.11
N PHE A 305 -18.65 4.19 -5.32
CA PHE A 305 -17.52 4.11 -4.41
C PHE A 305 -16.37 5.02 -4.86
N ASP A 306 -15.97 5.99 -4.02
CA ASP A 306 -14.80 6.83 -4.24
C ASP A 306 -13.56 6.09 -3.74
N THR A 307 -12.72 5.61 -4.66
CA THR A 307 -11.53 4.79 -4.36
C THR A 307 -10.44 5.54 -3.58
N LYS A 308 -10.43 6.88 -3.63
CA LYS A 308 -9.46 7.69 -2.86
C LYS A 308 -9.95 7.98 -1.45
N LYS A 309 -11.25 8.24 -1.27
CA LYS A 309 -11.84 8.40 0.06
C LYS A 309 -12.15 7.07 0.74
N LYS A 310 -12.18 5.97 -0.03
CA LYS A 310 -12.61 4.63 0.40
C LYS A 310 -14.00 4.64 1.03
N LYS A 311 -14.94 5.31 0.38
CA LYS A 311 -16.31 5.50 0.88
C LYS A 311 -17.32 5.43 -0.24
N VAL A 312 -18.48 4.86 0.07
CA VAL A 312 -19.68 4.97 -0.76
C VAL A 312 -20.25 6.37 -0.61
N LEU A 313 -20.49 7.05 -1.72
CA LEU A 313 -21.02 8.41 -1.77
C LEU A 313 -22.32 8.42 -2.58
N ARG A 314 -23.30 9.17 -2.09
CA ARG A 314 -24.47 9.58 -2.88
C ARG A 314 -24.05 10.75 -3.79
N ILE A 315 -24.44 10.68 -5.06
CA ILE A 315 -24.24 11.76 -6.05
C ILE A 315 -25.36 12.79 -5.86
N ASP A 316 -26.58 12.41 -6.24
CA ASP A 316 -27.80 13.19 -6.11
C ASP A 316 -29.05 12.29 -6.28
N ASP A 317 -30.23 12.89 -6.42
CA ASP A 317 -31.48 12.24 -6.80
C ASP A 317 -31.32 11.39 -8.06
N ASN A 318 -32.07 10.29 -8.14
CA ASN A 318 -31.95 9.34 -9.24
C ASN A 318 -32.76 9.80 -10.48
N PRO A 319 -32.12 10.25 -11.58
CA PRO A 319 -32.82 10.69 -12.79
C PRO A 319 -33.58 9.56 -13.49
N PHE A 320 -33.20 8.31 -13.26
CA PHE A 320 -33.88 7.13 -13.83
C PHE A 320 -35.23 6.84 -13.16
N ASN A 321 -35.55 7.46 -12.01
CA ASN A 321 -36.86 7.28 -11.36
C ASN A 321 -38.03 7.86 -12.19
N SER A 322 -37.75 8.78 -13.11
CA SER A 322 -38.77 9.49 -13.88
C SER A 322 -39.38 8.69 -15.03
N GLY A 323 -38.81 7.54 -15.39
CA GLY A 323 -39.23 6.73 -16.54
C GLY A 323 -38.86 5.26 -16.39
N LYS A 324 -39.41 4.42 -17.27
CA LYS A 324 -39.06 2.98 -17.33
C LYS A 324 -37.88 2.75 -18.24
N PHE A 325 -36.70 3.20 -17.80
CA PHE A 325 -35.48 3.08 -18.58
C PHE A 325 -35.04 1.63 -18.73
N THR A 326 -34.62 1.28 -19.95
CA THR A 326 -33.94 0.02 -20.28
C THR A 326 -32.64 0.33 -21.00
N GLU A 327 -31.57 -0.42 -20.72
CA GLU A 327 -30.30 -0.34 -21.45
C GLU A 327 -30.51 -0.92 -22.88
N ILE A 328 -30.58 -0.05 -23.89
CA ILE A 328 -30.82 -0.44 -25.30
C ILE A 328 -29.52 -0.74 -26.05
N ALA A 329 -28.42 -0.20 -25.55
CA ALA A 329 -27.04 -0.48 -25.93
C ALA A 329 -26.16 -0.22 -24.70
N PRO A 330 -24.93 -0.78 -24.63
CA PRO A 330 -24.05 -0.58 -23.49
C PRO A 330 -23.97 0.88 -23.05
N LEU A 331 -24.35 1.13 -21.79
CA LEU A 331 -24.33 2.46 -21.15
C LEU A 331 -25.28 3.50 -21.77
N ILE A 332 -26.24 3.08 -22.59
CA ILE A 332 -27.24 3.93 -23.23
C ILE A 332 -28.63 3.39 -22.90
N PHE A 333 -29.43 4.22 -22.25
CA PHE A 333 -30.71 3.87 -21.65
C PHE A 333 -31.84 4.66 -22.27
N SER A 334 -32.95 3.99 -22.57
CA SER A 334 -34.17 4.64 -23.10
C SER A 334 -35.40 4.27 -22.30
N ASP A 335 -36.28 5.24 -22.07
CA ASP A 335 -37.66 5.04 -21.61
C ASP A 335 -38.68 5.14 -22.76
N GLY A 336 -38.20 5.19 -24.01
CA GLY A 336 -38.99 5.43 -25.22
C GLY A 336 -39.21 6.91 -25.57
N GLN A 337 -39.01 7.84 -24.63
CA GLN A 337 -39.14 9.28 -24.87
C GLN A 337 -37.78 9.97 -24.96
N GLN A 338 -36.89 9.66 -24.03
CA GLN A 338 -35.56 10.25 -23.91
C GLN A 338 -34.48 9.17 -23.88
N ILE A 339 -33.24 9.62 -24.07
CA ILE A 339 -32.03 8.81 -23.91
C ILE A 339 -31.22 9.42 -22.78
N LEU A 340 -30.89 8.58 -21.80
CA LEU A 340 -29.84 8.84 -20.83
C LEU A 340 -28.64 7.96 -21.18
N TYR A 341 -27.43 8.46 -20.99
CA TYR A 341 -26.22 7.67 -21.21
C TYR A 341 -25.11 8.10 -20.27
N THR A 342 -24.15 7.21 -20.02
CA THR A 342 -22.96 7.57 -19.25
C THR A 342 -21.81 7.92 -20.17
N GLN A 343 -20.99 8.89 -19.81
CA GLN A 343 -19.75 9.21 -20.51
C GLN A 343 -18.65 9.56 -19.50
N THR A 344 -17.42 9.28 -19.87
CA THR A 344 -16.23 9.53 -19.07
C THR A 344 -15.64 10.91 -19.32
N GLU A 345 -14.99 11.46 -18.29
CA GLU A 345 -14.22 12.69 -18.39
C GLU A 345 -12.97 12.61 -17.51
N GLU A 346 -11.84 13.03 -18.05
CA GLU A 346 -10.59 13.18 -17.31
C GLU A 346 -10.18 14.64 -17.21
N ALA A 347 -9.85 15.10 -16.00
CA ALA A 347 -9.23 16.40 -15.81
C ALA A 347 -7.72 16.23 -15.63
N TRP A 348 -6.94 16.86 -16.50
CA TRP A 348 -5.47 16.84 -16.46
C TRP A 348 -4.92 18.19 -15.99
N GLY A 349 -3.82 18.14 -15.24
CA GLY A 349 -3.15 19.35 -14.79
C GLY A 349 -2.28 19.98 -15.88
N ASN A 350 -1.99 21.26 -15.71
CA ASN A 350 -1.13 22.02 -16.62
C ASN A 350 0.37 21.70 -16.41
N ASN A 351 1.25 22.33 -17.20
CA ASN A 351 2.71 22.14 -17.12
C ASN A 351 3.32 22.38 -15.73
N LYS A 352 2.69 23.19 -14.86
CA LYS A 352 3.18 23.43 -13.49
C LYS A 352 2.76 22.34 -12.50
N SER A 353 1.71 21.59 -12.83
CA SER A 353 1.23 20.47 -12.03
C SER A 353 0.74 19.36 -12.97
N PRO A 354 1.65 18.73 -13.73
CA PRO A 354 1.25 17.73 -14.73
C PRO A 354 0.61 16.50 -14.07
N GLY A 355 -0.07 15.70 -14.90
CA GLY A 355 -0.70 14.45 -14.50
C GLY A 355 -2.21 14.54 -14.26
N LEU A 356 -2.84 13.37 -14.22
CA LEU A 356 -4.27 13.18 -14.03
C LEU A 356 -4.71 13.71 -12.65
N LYS A 357 -5.69 14.61 -12.63
CA LYS A 357 -6.24 15.25 -11.42
C LYS A 357 -7.54 14.63 -10.95
N SER A 358 -8.38 14.22 -11.88
CA SER A 358 -9.62 13.52 -11.56
C SER A 358 -10.14 12.72 -12.72
N ARG A 359 -10.92 11.70 -12.40
CA ARG A 359 -11.78 10.97 -13.31
C ARG A 359 -13.23 11.18 -12.91
N SER A 360 -14.10 11.35 -13.90
CA SER A 360 -15.52 11.52 -13.71
C SER A 360 -16.32 10.55 -14.58
N THR A 361 -17.46 10.09 -14.07
CA THR A 361 -18.51 9.42 -14.85
C THR A 361 -19.74 10.30 -14.80
N ASN A 362 -20.07 10.85 -15.95
CA ASN A 362 -21.15 11.80 -16.13
C ASN A 362 -22.37 11.06 -16.69
N ILE A 363 -23.56 11.39 -16.20
CA ILE A 363 -24.83 10.96 -16.78
C ILE A 363 -25.39 12.13 -17.59
N TYR A 364 -25.59 11.91 -18.88
CA TYR A 364 -26.11 12.90 -19.81
C TYR A 364 -27.53 12.52 -20.25
N ARG A 365 -28.34 13.54 -20.52
CA ARG A 365 -29.54 13.42 -21.37
C ARG A 365 -29.20 13.89 -22.77
N LEU A 366 -29.54 13.08 -23.77
CA LEU A 366 -29.36 13.41 -25.17
C LEU A 366 -30.40 14.45 -25.63
N ASP A 367 -29.94 15.58 -26.18
CA ASP A 367 -30.77 16.70 -26.65
C ASP A 367 -30.70 16.86 -28.18
N GLU A 368 -30.55 15.75 -28.91
CA GLU A 368 -30.51 15.77 -30.37
C GLU A 368 -31.92 15.94 -30.98
N PRO A 369 -32.08 16.83 -31.97
CA PRO A 369 -33.36 17.07 -32.62
C PRO A 369 -33.74 15.86 -33.49
N GLY A 370 -34.94 15.31 -33.27
CA GLY A 370 -35.46 14.22 -34.10
C GLY A 370 -36.81 13.74 -33.62
N THR A 371 -37.72 13.49 -34.56
CA THR A 371 -39.02 12.87 -34.31
C THR A 371 -38.98 11.39 -34.70
N GLY A 372 -39.80 10.57 -34.06
CA GLY A 372 -39.85 9.13 -34.28
C GLY A 372 -39.07 8.31 -33.24
N THR A 373 -39.17 7.00 -33.38
CA THR A 373 -38.56 6.02 -32.47
C THR A 373 -37.12 5.72 -32.86
N TRP A 374 -36.32 5.33 -31.88
CA TRP A 374 -34.97 4.81 -32.14
C TRP A 374 -35.05 3.44 -32.83
N GLU A 375 -34.30 3.28 -33.91
CA GLU A 375 -34.21 2.03 -34.67
C GLU A 375 -32.75 1.59 -34.76
N LYS A 376 -32.48 0.33 -34.42
CA LYS A 376 -31.15 -0.26 -34.56
C LYS A 376 -30.97 -0.74 -36.00
N ILE A 377 -29.97 -0.20 -36.68
CA ILE A 377 -29.68 -0.52 -38.08
C ILE A 377 -28.75 -1.73 -38.18
N GLY A 378 -27.74 -1.82 -37.31
CA GLY A 378 -26.81 -2.94 -37.30
C GLY A 378 -25.74 -2.83 -36.23
N MET A 379 -25.00 -3.92 -36.04
CA MET A 379 -23.83 -3.97 -35.16
C MET A 379 -22.57 -3.51 -35.91
N VAL A 380 -21.66 -2.81 -35.22
CA VAL A 380 -20.35 -2.38 -35.74
C VAL A 380 -19.30 -3.35 -35.21
N ASN A 381 -19.03 -4.40 -35.99
CA ASN A 381 -18.43 -5.62 -35.47
C ASN A 381 -19.25 -6.17 -34.26
N ASN A 382 -19.06 -7.39 -33.81
CA ASN A 382 -19.87 -7.92 -32.71
C ASN A 382 -19.54 -7.29 -31.34
N THR A 383 -18.52 -6.43 -31.29
CA THR A 383 -17.94 -5.92 -30.03
C THR A 383 -17.69 -4.41 -30.01
N SER A 384 -17.69 -3.71 -31.14
CA SER A 384 -17.26 -2.30 -31.16
C SER A 384 -18.39 -1.32 -30.91
N GLY A 385 -19.62 -1.66 -31.29
CA GLY A 385 -20.79 -0.82 -31.04
C GLY A 385 -21.95 -1.14 -31.96
N SER A 386 -22.79 -0.14 -32.22
CA SER A 386 -23.94 -0.30 -33.13
C SER A 386 -24.35 1.00 -33.81
N VAL A 387 -24.89 0.89 -35.01
CA VAL A 387 -25.49 2.02 -35.74
C VAL A 387 -26.99 2.06 -35.47
N TRP A 388 -27.46 3.25 -35.13
CA TRP A 388 -28.86 3.54 -34.83
C TRP A 388 -29.36 4.70 -35.68
N LYS A 389 -30.68 4.81 -35.78
CA LYS A 389 -31.36 5.86 -36.52
C LYS A 389 -32.49 6.46 -35.68
N LYS A 390 -32.65 7.78 -35.79
CA LYS A 390 -33.82 8.51 -35.29
C LYS A 390 -34.26 9.51 -36.34
N GLY A 391 -35.45 9.32 -36.90
CA GLY A 391 -35.90 10.10 -38.05
C GLY A 391 -34.97 9.91 -39.26
N ALA A 392 -34.36 10.98 -39.75
CA ALA A 392 -33.41 10.94 -40.87
C ALA A 392 -31.94 10.86 -40.43
N THR A 393 -31.65 10.96 -39.13
CA THR A 393 -30.29 11.07 -38.60
C THR A 393 -29.77 9.71 -38.13
N TYR A 394 -28.52 9.40 -38.44
CA TYR A 394 -27.82 8.21 -37.96
C TYR A 394 -26.88 8.53 -36.81
N TYR A 395 -26.72 7.55 -35.93
CA TYR A 395 -25.90 7.64 -34.73
C TYR A 395 -25.06 6.37 -34.59
N TYR A 396 -23.85 6.53 -34.10
CA TYR A 396 -22.99 5.44 -33.67
C TYR A 396 -22.99 5.40 -32.14
N PHE A 397 -23.43 4.27 -31.58
CA PHE A 397 -23.42 3.97 -30.15
C PHE A 397 -22.19 3.10 -29.87
N ASP A 398 -21.18 3.70 -29.24
CA ASP A 398 -19.87 3.09 -29.04
C ASP A 398 -19.83 2.16 -27.82
N GLN A 399 -19.08 1.06 -27.95
CA GLN A 399 -18.84 0.08 -26.88
C GLN A 399 -17.34 -0.05 -26.54
N LEU A 400 -16.45 0.56 -27.33
CA LEU A 400 -14.99 0.43 -27.17
C LEU A 400 -14.44 1.27 -26.01
N GLY A 401 -14.95 2.48 -25.84
CA GLY A 401 -14.61 3.35 -24.73
C GLY A 401 -13.30 4.14 -24.86
N ASP A 402 -13.02 4.96 -23.83
CA ASP A 402 -11.87 5.87 -23.76
C ASP A 402 -10.52 5.16 -23.95
N THR A 403 -10.41 3.91 -23.49
CA THR A 403 -9.15 3.14 -23.59
C THR A 403 -8.74 2.86 -25.04
N GLN A 404 -9.70 2.88 -25.95
CA GLN A 404 -9.49 2.77 -27.40
C GLN A 404 -9.46 4.14 -28.08
N LEU A 405 -9.28 5.23 -27.33
CA LEU A 405 -9.24 6.62 -27.83
C LEU A 405 -10.54 7.04 -28.55
N ILE A 406 -11.68 6.47 -28.16
CA ILE A 406 -13.01 6.85 -28.62
C ILE A 406 -13.74 7.44 -27.41
N GLY A 407 -13.75 8.76 -27.34
CA GLY A 407 -14.09 9.48 -26.11
C GLY A 407 -15.57 9.78 -25.88
N GLU A 408 -16.42 9.64 -26.90
CA GLU A 408 -17.86 9.85 -26.76
C GLU A 408 -18.60 8.52 -26.81
N THR A 409 -19.64 8.40 -25.99
CA THR A 409 -20.50 7.22 -25.96
C THR A 409 -21.45 7.18 -27.16
N ILE A 410 -21.85 8.37 -27.63
CA ILE A 410 -22.74 8.54 -28.77
C ILE A 410 -22.14 9.56 -29.72
N TYR A 411 -22.01 9.17 -30.99
CA TYR A 411 -21.67 10.07 -32.09
C TYR A 411 -22.85 10.22 -33.04
N ARG A 412 -23.04 11.43 -33.58
CA ARG A 412 -23.88 11.64 -34.76
C ARG A 412 -23.06 11.38 -36.01
N ILE A 413 -23.55 10.51 -36.88
CA ILE A 413 -22.92 10.22 -38.18
C ILE A 413 -23.30 11.31 -39.17
N THR A 414 -22.32 11.87 -39.88
CA THR A 414 -22.54 13.06 -40.73
C THR A 414 -22.89 12.72 -42.19
N ASP A 415 -22.64 11.50 -42.63
CA ASP A 415 -22.90 11.06 -44.00
C ASP A 415 -23.24 9.55 -44.11
N GLN A 416 -23.83 9.16 -45.22
CA GLN A 416 -24.27 7.77 -45.46
C GLN A 416 -23.12 6.79 -45.74
N ALA A 417 -21.97 7.26 -46.24
CA ALA A 417 -20.84 6.38 -46.52
C ALA A 417 -20.25 5.85 -45.20
N THR A 418 -20.19 6.70 -44.17
CA THR A 418 -19.79 6.32 -42.81
C THR A 418 -20.68 5.23 -42.22
N VAL A 419 -22.00 5.27 -42.47
CA VAL A 419 -22.91 4.19 -42.05
C VAL A 419 -22.51 2.85 -42.70
N ASN A 420 -22.23 2.86 -44.00
CA ASN A 420 -21.84 1.65 -44.73
C ASN A 420 -20.49 1.11 -44.27
N GLU A 421 -19.54 2.00 -43.97
CA GLU A 421 -18.22 1.65 -43.46
C GLU A 421 -18.30 1.02 -42.07
N LEU A 422 -19.05 1.63 -41.14
CA LEU A 422 -19.27 1.08 -39.80
C LEU A 422 -19.96 -0.29 -39.82
N LEU A 423 -20.85 -0.53 -40.79
CA LEU A 423 -21.53 -1.81 -40.96
C LEU A 423 -20.75 -2.81 -41.81
N SER A 424 -19.54 -2.45 -42.26
CA SER A 424 -18.64 -3.37 -42.96
C SER A 424 -18.16 -4.47 -42.01
N PRO A 425 -18.15 -5.75 -42.42
CA PRO A 425 -17.61 -6.83 -41.60
C PRO A 425 -16.10 -6.69 -41.34
N GLU A 426 -15.39 -5.93 -42.18
CA GLU A 426 -13.94 -5.72 -42.08
C GLU A 426 -13.56 -4.50 -41.24
N ILE A 427 -14.53 -3.78 -40.66
CA ILE A 427 -14.25 -2.56 -39.88
C ILE A 427 -13.34 -2.87 -38.68
N ARG A 428 -12.24 -2.13 -38.57
CA ARG A 428 -11.31 -2.22 -37.45
C ARG A 428 -11.48 -1.02 -36.52
N THR A 429 -11.04 -1.19 -35.27
CA THR A 429 -11.00 -0.09 -34.29
C THR A 429 -10.23 1.14 -34.81
N ASP A 430 -9.18 0.94 -35.61
CA ASP A 430 -8.39 2.01 -36.20
C ASP A 430 -9.19 2.84 -37.22
N ASP A 431 -10.08 2.18 -37.97
CA ASP A 431 -10.95 2.82 -38.95
C ASP A 431 -12.00 3.68 -38.23
N ILE A 432 -12.61 3.15 -37.16
CA ILE A 432 -13.54 3.90 -36.30
C ILE A 432 -12.87 5.14 -35.72
N ARG A 433 -11.65 5.01 -35.18
CA ARG A 433 -10.87 6.16 -34.70
C ARG A 433 -10.60 7.20 -35.80
N ASN A 434 -10.31 6.74 -37.02
CA ASN A 434 -10.10 7.64 -38.16
C ASN A 434 -11.38 8.40 -38.51
N LEU A 435 -12.54 7.74 -38.54
CA LEU A 435 -13.84 8.37 -38.77
C LEU A 435 -14.16 9.45 -37.72
N VAL A 436 -13.83 9.22 -36.44
CA VAL A 436 -13.95 10.24 -35.39
C VAL A 436 -12.99 11.42 -35.67
N ARG A 437 -11.72 11.14 -35.95
CA ARG A 437 -10.67 12.17 -36.16
C ARG A 437 -10.90 13.03 -37.40
N THR A 438 -11.62 12.50 -38.39
CA THR A 438 -11.89 13.17 -39.68
C THR A 438 -13.29 13.78 -39.74
N ASP A 439 -13.96 13.95 -38.59
CA ASP A 439 -15.26 14.61 -38.44
C ASP A 439 -16.43 13.95 -39.20
N HIS A 440 -16.27 12.68 -39.61
CA HIS A 440 -17.37 11.84 -40.10
C HIS A 440 -18.32 11.39 -38.98
N MET A 441 -17.86 11.51 -37.73
CA MET A 441 -18.61 11.28 -36.51
C MET A 441 -18.49 12.48 -35.57
N ALA A 442 -19.58 13.23 -35.45
CA ALA A 442 -19.64 14.45 -34.64
C ALA A 442 -20.18 14.18 -33.23
N LYS A 443 -19.73 14.98 -32.26
CA LYS A 443 -20.28 14.96 -30.89
C LYS A 443 -21.76 15.34 -30.90
N VAL A 444 -22.54 14.67 -30.06
CA VAL A 444 -23.96 14.98 -29.86
C VAL A 444 -24.17 16.15 -28.91
N LYS A 445 -25.33 16.81 -29.03
CA LYS A 445 -25.80 17.78 -28.04
C LYS A 445 -26.45 17.04 -26.87
N SER A 446 -26.04 17.38 -25.66
CA SER A 446 -26.54 16.77 -24.44
C SER A 446 -26.50 17.72 -23.25
N THR A 447 -27.36 17.46 -22.28
CA THR A 447 -27.38 18.14 -20.97
C THR A 447 -26.80 17.21 -19.93
N GLU A 448 -25.78 17.65 -19.20
CA GLU A 448 -25.29 16.93 -18.03
C GLU A 448 -26.34 16.94 -16.93
N LEU A 449 -26.68 15.76 -16.41
CA LEU A 449 -27.58 15.64 -15.28
C LEU A 449 -26.79 15.49 -13.97
N LEU A 450 -25.78 14.63 -13.96
CA LEU A 450 -25.04 14.22 -12.77
C LEU A 450 -23.60 13.84 -13.10
N SER A 451 -22.72 13.89 -12.09
CA SER A 451 -21.32 13.45 -12.20
C SER A 451 -20.83 12.74 -10.93
N ALA A 452 -20.34 11.50 -11.07
CA ALA A 452 -19.53 10.83 -10.07
C ALA A 452 -18.05 11.19 -10.28
N LYS A 453 -17.34 11.67 -9.26
CA LYS A 453 -15.97 12.20 -9.43
C LYS A 453 -15.01 11.74 -8.36
N THR A 454 -13.94 11.06 -8.77
CA THR A 454 -12.79 10.74 -7.92
C THR A 454 -11.63 11.69 -8.21
N SER A 455 -11.12 12.36 -7.17
CA SER A 455 -10.02 13.33 -7.28
C SER A 455 -8.71 12.78 -6.73
N TYR A 456 -7.65 12.92 -7.51
CA TYR A 456 -6.29 12.48 -7.21
C TYR A 456 -5.46 13.68 -6.73
N SER A 457 -5.64 14.08 -5.47
CA SER A 457 -4.84 15.18 -4.92
C SER A 457 -3.37 14.74 -4.73
N SER A 458 -2.42 15.56 -5.19
CA SER A 458 -0.99 15.35 -4.98
C SER A 458 -0.53 15.91 -3.63
N ALA A 459 -1.29 15.66 -2.55
CA ALA A 459 -1.06 16.32 -1.25
C ALA A 459 0.26 15.88 -0.59
N TYR A 460 0.90 14.79 -1.02
CA TYR A 460 2.01 14.16 -0.31
C TYR A 460 3.42 14.67 -0.67
N GLY A 461 3.57 15.49 -1.70
CA GLY A 461 4.90 15.93 -2.17
C GLY A 461 5.69 16.75 -1.14
N TRP A 462 5.01 17.61 -0.36
CA TRP A 462 5.70 18.39 0.68
C TRP A 462 6.03 17.54 1.91
N PHE A 463 5.12 16.65 2.35
CA PHE A 463 5.26 15.94 3.62
C PHE A 463 6.54 15.09 3.73
N ILE A 464 7.13 14.66 2.61
CA ILE A 464 8.44 13.98 2.56
C ILE A 464 9.57 14.87 3.11
N TRP A 465 9.47 16.19 2.96
CA TRP A 465 10.46 17.13 3.49
C TRP A 465 10.36 17.31 5.00
N ILE A 466 9.20 17.03 5.62
CA ILE A 466 9.02 17.19 7.07
C ILE A 466 9.99 16.32 7.89
N PRO A 467 10.13 15.00 7.66
CA PRO A 467 11.12 14.21 8.39
C PRO A 467 12.55 14.65 8.10
N ILE A 468 12.86 15.12 6.88
CA ILE A 468 14.18 15.66 6.53
C ILE A 468 14.49 16.92 7.34
N PHE A 469 13.56 17.89 7.38
CA PHE A 469 13.69 19.10 8.19
C PHE A 469 13.70 18.82 9.69
N LEU A 470 12.97 17.80 10.15
CA LEU A 470 12.91 17.41 11.55
C LEU A 470 14.22 16.74 12.00
N VAL A 471 14.81 15.88 11.18
CA VAL A 471 16.16 15.32 11.42
C VAL A 471 17.21 16.43 11.41
N ALA A 472 17.17 17.33 10.42
CA ALA A 472 18.07 18.48 10.36
C ALA A 472 17.91 19.38 11.60
N GLY A 473 16.67 19.62 12.05
CA GLY A 473 16.34 20.40 13.25
C GLY A 473 16.80 19.74 14.54
N ILE A 474 16.71 18.41 14.68
CA ILE A 474 17.24 17.68 15.84
C ILE A 474 18.77 17.76 15.86
N GLN A 475 19.43 17.56 14.72
CA GLN A 475 20.89 17.67 14.62
C GLN A 475 21.35 19.11 14.95
N LEU A 476 20.61 20.11 14.49
CA LEU A 476 20.81 21.52 14.83
C LEU A 476 20.69 21.76 16.34
N LEU A 477 19.65 21.19 16.98
CA LEU A 477 19.42 21.31 18.42
C LEU A 477 20.56 20.64 19.22
N LEU A 478 20.92 19.41 18.88
CA LEU A 478 22.01 18.66 19.53
C LEU A 478 23.35 19.40 19.39
N TRP A 479 23.60 19.99 18.22
CA TRP A 479 24.78 20.79 17.98
C TRP A 479 24.77 22.12 18.73
N MET A 480 23.63 22.83 18.81
CA MET A 480 23.48 24.04 19.63
C MET A 480 23.69 23.74 21.12
N LEU A 481 23.14 22.62 21.62
CA LEU A 481 23.36 22.18 23.00
C LEU A 481 24.86 21.99 23.28
N ARG A 482 25.60 21.34 22.37
CA ARG A 482 27.07 21.19 22.50
C ARG A 482 27.78 22.54 22.53
N LYS A 483 27.37 23.49 21.67
CA LYS A 483 28.03 24.81 21.55
C LYS A 483 27.69 25.79 22.68
N LEU A 484 26.52 25.65 23.29
CA LEU A 484 26.09 26.40 24.49
C LEU A 484 26.70 25.83 25.79
N GLY A 485 27.58 24.82 25.68
CA GLY A 485 28.30 24.26 26.83
C GLY A 485 27.53 23.18 27.60
N VAL A 486 26.52 22.56 26.98
CA VAL A 486 25.89 21.34 27.51
C VAL A 486 26.87 20.18 27.31
N ASN A 487 27.83 20.10 28.23
CA ASN A 487 28.78 19.02 28.39
C ASN A 487 28.04 17.86 29.09
N PRO A 488 28.19 16.57 28.71
CA PRO A 488 27.59 15.45 29.44
C PRO A 488 28.02 15.42 30.92
N LYS A 489 29.11 16.11 31.27
CA LYS A 489 29.54 16.30 32.66
C LYS A 489 28.43 16.96 33.49
N PRO A 490 27.88 16.27 34.51
CA PRO A 490 26.77 16.76 35.33
C PRO A 490 27.06 18.08 36.06
N PHE A 491 28.33 18.36 36.33
CA PHE A 491 28.78 19.55 37.03
C PHE A 491 30.17 19.99 36.56
N SER A 492 30.53 21.22 36.89
CA SER A 492 31.88 21.75 36.76
C SER A 492 32.31 22.44 38.06
N ILE A 493 33.58 22.35 38.41
CA ILE A 493 34.12 23.04 39.59
C ILE A 493 34.97 24.21 39.10
N LYS A 494 34.56 25.43 39.47
CA LYS A 494 35.28 26.68 39.16
C LYS A 494 35.10 27.65 40.31
N ASN A 495 36.13 28.44 40.63
CA ASN A 495 36.10 29.49 41.66
C ASN A 495 35.63 28.97 43.03
N GLN A 496 36.13 27.81 43.47
CA GLN A 496 35.71 27.15 44.73
C GLN A 496 34.20 26.89 44.85
N ARG A 497 33.52 26.70 43.72
CA ARG A 497 32.12 26.31 43.68
C ARG A 497 31.88 25.16 42.71
N LEU A 498 30.99 24.25 43.09
CA LEU A 498 30.45 23.23 42.21
C LEU A 498 29.22 23.80 41.52
N LYS A 499 29.29 23.97 40.20
CA LYS A 499 28.20 24.45 39.36
C LYS A 499 27.56 23.28 38.63
N VAL A 500 26.27 23.07 38.83
CA VAL A 500 25.50 22.04 38.15
C VAL A 500 25.22 22.47 36.71
N ASN A 501 25.57 21.62 35.74
CA ASN A 501 25.37 21.88 34.32
C ASN A 501 23.96 21.42 33.91
N SER A 502 22.95 22.23 34.23
CA SER A 502 21.53 21.97 33.93
C SER A 502 20.84 23.26 33.46
N LEU A 503 19.76 23.13 32.69
CA LEU A 503 18.83 24.21 32.34
C LEU A 503 18.38 25.06 33.55
N TRP A 504 18.40 24.51 34.77
CA TRP A 504 18.11 25.25 36.01
C TRP A 504 19.32 25.23 36.95
N ALA A 505 20.44 25.75 36.47
CA ALA A 505 21.75 25.67 37.11
C ALA A 505 21.73 26.26 38.53
N ARG A 506 22.20 25.48 39.51
CA ARG A 506 22.53 25.96 40.87
C ARG A 506 24.03 25.77 41.12
N SER A 507 24.58 26.60 41.99
CA SER A 507 26.00 26.56 42.34
C SER A 507 26.15 26.50 43.85
N TYR A 508 26.99 25.59 44.34
CA TYR A 508 27.23 25.33 45.75
C TYR A 508 28.69 25.64 46.07
N ALA A 509 28.96 26.36 47.16
CA ALA A 509 30.34 26.54 47.62
C ALA A 509 30.89 25.20 48.08
N LEU A 510 32.16 24.88 47.74
CA LEU A 510 32.73 23.58 48.12
C LEU A 510 32.80 23.41 49.63
N SER A 511 32.95 24.50 50.38
CA SER A 511 32.94 24.53 51.84
C SER A 511 31.66 23.99 52.45
N ASP A 512 30.54 24.13 51.74
CA ASP A 512 29.20 23.86 52.24
C ASP A 512 28.73 22.44 51.88
N ILE A 513 29.46 21.77 50.98
CA ILE A 513 29.15 20.40 50.54
C ILE A 513 29.70 19.42 51.56
N ASP A 514 28.82 18.55 52.05
CA ASP A 514 29.18 17.42 52.90
C ASP A 514 29.51 16.20 52.02
N THR A 515 28.57 15.82 51.15
CA THR A 515 28.77 14.72 50.21
C THR A 515 27.96 14.88 48.92
N VAL A 516 28.45 14.29 47.84
CA VAL A 516 27.70 14.13 46.59
C VAL A 516 27.31 12.67 46.42
N VAL A 517 26.01 12.39 46.37
CA VAL A 517 25.45 11.05 46.25
C VAL A 517 25.05 10.79 44.81
N PHE A 518 25.61 9.75 44.20
CA PHE A 518 25.26 9.27 42.86
C PHE A 518 24.30 8.07 42.94
N SER A 519 23.53 7.84 41.89
CA SER A 519 22.62 6.70 41.76
C SER A 519 22.37 6.39 40.28
N ILE A 520 22.07 5.13 39.99
CA ILE A 520 21.70 4.66 38.65
C ILE A 520 20.26 4.18 38.73
N GLU A 521 19.40 4.70 37.86
CA GLU A 521 17.96 4.39 37.87
C GLU A 521 17.49 4.06 36.43
N SER A 522 16.46 3.23 36.29
CA SER A 522 15.91 2.84 34.97
C SER A 522 15.38 4.05 34.19
N ALA A 523 15.66 4.10 32.89
CA ALA A 523 15.19 5.17 32.03
C ALA A 523 13.66 5.11 31.84
N ILE A 524 12.96 6.23 32.01
CA ILE A 524 11.48 6.29 32.10
C ILE A 524 10.80 6.03 30.73
N ARG A 525 11.51 6.16 29.60
CA ARG A 525 10.91 6.15 28.25
C ARG A 525 11.61 5.25 27.22
N GLN A 526 12.65 4.51 27.61
CA GLN A 526 13.43 3.63 26.73
C GLN A 526 14.09 2.50 27.55
N ALA A 527 14.42 1.37 26.92
CA ALA A 527 15.18 0.30 27.56
C ALA A 527 16.62 0.76 27.87
N GLY A 528 17.00 0.80 29.16
CA GLY A 528 18.33 1.17 29.64
C GLY A 528 18.31 1.98 30.94
N TYR A 529 19.41 2.64 31.27
CA TYR A 529 19.63 3.33 32.55
C TYR A 529 19.96 4.81 32.39
N SER A 530 19.77 5.58 33.47
CA SER A 530 20.14 6.99 33.57
C SER A 530 20.85 7.28 34.90
N GLY A 531 21.87 8.14 34.86
CA GLY A 531 22.58 8.57 36.06
C GLY A 531 21.84 9.70 36.77
N ARG A 532 21.85 9.67 38.10
CA ARG A 532 21.34 10.75 38.95
C ARG A 532 22.34 11.10 40.03
N PHE A 533 22.43 12.38 40.40
CA PHE A 533 23.22 12.82 41.54
C PHE A 533 22.50 13.86 42.39
N GLN A 534 22.84 13.92 43.66
CA GLN A 534 22.28 14.84 44.65
C GLN A 534 23.41 15.38 45.53
N ILE A 535 23.34 16.66 45.87
CA ILE A 535 24.33 17.32 46.73
C ILE A 535 23.71 17.43 48.11
N GLN A 536 24.40 16.90 49.12
CA GLN A 536 24.07 17.08 50.52
C GLN A 536 25.02 18.12 51.12
N THR A 537 24.44 19.16 51.72
CA THR A 537 25.19 20.23 52.38
C THR A 537 25.39 19.91 53.85
N LYS A 538 26.41 20.52 54.46
CA LYS A 538 26.78 20.29 55.88
C LYS A 538 25.69 20.70 56.88
N ASP A 539 24.78 21.58 56.47
CA ASP A 539 23.59 21.95 57.24
C ASP A 539 22.44 20.93 57.14
N GLY A 540 22.71 19.75 56.54
CA GLY A 540 21.75 18.65 56.41
C GLY A 540 20.76 18.79 55.25
N LYS A 541 20.80 19.89 54.48
CA LYS A 541 19.91 20.06 53.33
C LYS A 541 20.37 19.22 52.14
N ARG A 542 19.42 18.79 51.33
CA ARG A 542 19.67 18.05 50.08
C ARG A 542 19.19 18.86 48.89
N SER A 543 19.98 18.90 47.83
CA SER A 543 19.54 19.44 46.54
C SER A 543 18.42 18.58 45.96
N ARG A 544 17.77 19.02 44.88
CA ARG A 544 17.01 18.08 44.04
C ARG A 544 17.94 17.01 43.44
N LYS A 545 17.38 15.89 42.98
CA LYS A 545 18.10 14.94 42.12
C LYS A 545 18.31 15.55 40.74
N TYR A 546 19.55 15.53 40.26
CA TYR A 546 19.93 15.99 38.92
C TYR A 546 20.26 14.79 38.06
N MET A 547 19.68 14.72 36.86
CA MET A 547 19.91 13.63 35.91
C MET A 547 21.13 13.94 35.02
N PHE A 548 21.88 12.91 34.65
CA PHE A 548 22.95 12.98 33.68
C PHE A 548 23.04 11.70 32.84
N ALA A 549 23.73 11.81 31.72
CA ALA A 549 24.04 10.72 30.81
C ALA A 549 25.54 10.77 30.47
N THR A 550 26.11 9.64 30.07
CA THR A 550 27.52 9.56 29.69
C THR A 550 27.80 10.33 28.39
N GLN A 551 26.82 10.35 27.47
CA GLN A 551 26.93 10.96 26.16
C GLN A 551 25.61 11.59 25.71
N VAL A 552 25.70 12.55 24.79
CA VAL A 552 24.52 13.16 24.16
C VAL A 552 24.10 12.29 22.97
N ARG A 553 23.34 11.22 23.24
CA ARG A 553 22.77 10.28 22.25
C ARG A 553 21.28 10.03 22.51
N LEU A 554 20.56 9.49 21.51
CA LEU A 554 19.11 9.22 21.59
C LEU A 554 18.77 7.93 22.35
N SER A 555 19.74 7.04 22.55
CA SER A 555 19.61 5.79 23.31
C SER A 555 19.98 5.98 24.78
N ALA A 556 19.35 5.22 25.67
CA ALA A 556 19.73 5.16 27.08
C ALA A 556 21.15 4.57 27.27
N ASP A 557 21.77 4.85 28.42
CA ASP A 557 23.08 4.29 28.77
C ASP A 557 22.94 2.87 29.32
N THR A 558 23.99 2.07 29.15
CA THR A 558 24.13 0.82 29.89
C THR A 558 24.56 1.10 31.33
N LYS A 559 24.25 0.18 32.25
CA LYS A 559 24.64 0.30 33.66
C LYS A 559 26.16 0.42 33.81
N GLN A 560 26.91 -0.40 33.05
CA GLN A 560 28.36 -0.43 33.08
C GLN A 560 29.00 0.89 32.60
N GLU A 561 28.46 1.51 31.54
CA GLU A 561 28.92 2.83 31.08
C GLU A 561 28.73 3.91 32.16
N LEU A 562 27.59 3.89 32.88
CA LEU A 562 27.31 4.84 33.95
C LEU A 562 28.20 4.62 35.19
N GLU A 563 28.51 3.38 35.56
CA GLU A 563 29.38 3.07 36.70
C GLU A 563 30.82 3.57 36.47
N LEU A 564 31.36 3.34 35.27
CA LEU A 564 32.67 3.87 34.87
C LEU A 564 32.66 5.39 34.88
N TYR A 565 31.61 6.01 34.35
CA TYR A 565 31.50 7.46 34.30
C TYR A 565 31.33 8.09 35.69
N ILE A 566 30.59 7.46 36.60
CA ILE A 566 30.47 7.91 38.00
C ILE A 566 31.83 7.85 38.68
N THR A 567 32.61 6.79 38.45
CA THR A 567 33.97 6.67 39.01
C THR A 567 34.85 7.85 38.62
N ASP A 568 34.81 8.27 37.36
CA ASP A 568 35.52 9.46 36.89
C ASP A 568 35.04 10.75 37.59
N LEU A 569 33.74 10.90 37.79
CA LEU A 569 33.16 12.06 38.49
C LEU A 569 33.54 12.09 39.98
N GLN A 570 33.60 10.93 40.64
CA GLN A 570 34.06 10.81 42.03
C GLN A 570 35.53 11.17 42.16
N ASN A 571 36.38 10.77 41.20
CA ASN A 571 37.79 11.16 41.17
C ASN A 571 37.96 12.68 41.05
N ILE A 572 37.16 13.35 40.23
CA ILE A 572 37.15 14.82 40.10
C ILE A 572 36.76 15.49 41.43
N LEU A 573 35.76 14.97 42.14
CA LEU A 573 35.33 15.48 43.45
C LEU A 573 36.41 15.27 44.52
N LYS A 574 37.08 14.10 44.51
CA LYS A 574 38.16 13.75 45.44
C LYS A 574 39.36 14.68 45.29
N GLN A 575 39.72 15.07 44.07
CA GLN A 575 40.77 16.08 43.81
C GLN A 575 40.49 17.43 44.50
N HIS A 576 39.21 17.74 44.74
CA HIS A 576 38.75 18.95 45.41
C HIS A 576 38.36 18.72 46.88
N ARG A 577 38.74 17.58 47.46
CA ARG A 577 38.44 17.17 48.86
C ARG A 577 36.95 17.09 49.18
N ILE A 578 36.12 16.71 48.21
CA ILE A 578 34.68 16.51 48.39
C ILE A 578 34.39 15.02 48.46
N ASN A 579 33.69 14.58 49.50
CA ASN A 579 33.26 13.19 49.64
C ASN A 579 32.16 12.87 48.63
N SER A 580 32.16 11.64 48.13
CA SER A 580 31.09 11.16 47.25
C SER A 580 30.81 9.69 47.49
N THR A 581 29.55 9.30 47.29
CA THR A 581 29.07 7.93 47.46
C THR A 581 28.18 7.54 46.29
N ILE A 582 28.07 6.24 46.01
CA ILE A 582 27.12 5.69 45.05
C ILE A 582 26.08 4.88 45.82
N HIS A 583 24.80 5.18 45.58
CA HIS A 583 23.69 4.42 46.10
C HIS A 583 23.10 3.59 44.96
N ASN A 584 23.33 2.28 45.03
CA ASN A 584 22.69 1.33 44.14
C ASN A 584 21.24 1.16 44.62
N GLY A 585 20.32 1.90 44.00
CA GLY A 585 18.89 1.64 44.19
C GLY A 585 18.57 0.23 43.68
N LEU A 586 17.92 -0.57 44.51
CA LEU A 586 17.11 -1.70 44.05
C LEU A 586 15.88 -1.17 43.32
#